data_AF-A0A7J4FW16-F1
#
_entry.id   AF-A0A7J4FW16-F1
#
_cell.length_a   1.000
_cell.length_b   1.000
_cell.length_c   1.000
_cell.angle_alpha   90.00
_cell.angle_beta   90.00
_cell.angle_gamma   90.00
#
_symmetry.space_group_name_H-M   'P 1'
#
loop_
_entity.id
_entity.type
_entity.pdbx_description
1 polymer ?
#
loop_
_entity_poly.entity_id
_entity_poly.type
_entity_poly.pdbx_seq_one_letter_code
_entity_poly.pdbx_strand_id
1 'polypeptide(L)'
;MCEMRIAVLASALAVLLLLAALPASASAGLVGRQYQQEITIHENSGETLRDYQVLVELDGSGFPGEAQPDGDDIRFTDADGRELGYWTCEFDAGSGRAKLLVKAPLIPANGDAKPLMTKREFGRREGI
;
A
#
# COMPACT_ATOMS: atom_id res chain seq x y z
N MET A 1 6.00 -17.42 -76.30
CA MET A 1 7.44 -17.11 -76.14
C MET A 1 7.55 -15.76 -75.46
N CYS A 2 8.64 -15.56 -74.70
CA CYS A 2 9.11 -14.29 -74.12
C CYS A 2 8.46 -13.79 -72.82
N GLU A 3 9.24 -13.96 -71.74
CA GLU A 3 9.83 -12.90 -70.91
C GLU A 3 8.94 -11.91 -70.11
N MET A 4 9.00 -12.11 -68.79
CA MET A 4 9.08 -11.17 -67.65
C MET A 4 8.29 -9.86 -67.68
N ARG A 5 7.30 -9.72 -66.77
CA ARG A 5 6.98 -8.44 -66.11
C ARG A 5 6.61 -8.67 -64.64
N ILE A 6 7.46 -8.19 -63.75
CA ILE A 6 7.19 -8.05 -62.31
C ILE A 6 6.04 -7.05 -62.15
N ALA A 7 4.89 -7.52 -61.69
CA ALA A 7 3.85 -6.67 -61.13
C ALA A 7 3.88 -6.85 -59.61
N VAL A 8 4.38 -5.82 -58.92
CA VAL A 8 4.28 -5.71 -57.46
C VAL A 8 2.80 -5.61 -57.12
N LEU A 9 2.23 -6.67 -56.57
CA LEU A 9 0.89 -6.64 -55.97
C LEU A 9 1.01 -6.94 -54.48
N ALA A 10 0.91 -5.84 -53.75
CA ALA A 10 0.25 -5.68 -52.46
C ALA A 10 0.57 -6.70 -51.34
N SER A 11 1.02 -6.13 -50.23
CA SER A 11 0.77 -6.64 -48.89
C SER A 11 1.56 -7.87 -48.44
N ALA A 12 2.86 -7.65 -48.20
CA ALA A 12 3.51 -8.25 -47.05
C ALA A 12 4.26 -7.21 -46.17
N LEU A 13 4.06 -5.91 -46.43
CA LEU A 13 4.59 -4.83 -45.59
C LEU A 13 3.78 -4.61 -44.30
N ALA A 14 2.74 -5.42 -44.06
CA ALA A 14 1.91 -5.32 -42.86
C ALA A 14 2.24 -6.39 -41.79
N VAL A 15 3.23 -7.26 -42.01
CA VAL A 15 3.59 -8.32 -41.05
C VAL A 15 4.98 -8.13 -40.41
N LEU A 16 5.79 -7.17 -40.89
CA LEU A 16 7.11 -6.87 -40.32
C LEU A 16 7.19 -5.55 -39.53
N LEU A 17 6.04 -4.91 -39.25
CA LEU A 17 5.98 -3.67 -38.46
C LEU A 17 4.87 -3.74 -37.39
N LEU A 18 4.81 -4.88 -36.70
CA LEU A 18 4.04 -5.09 -35.47
C LEU A 18 4.96 -5.40 -34.27
N LEU A 19 6.12 -4.75 -34.25
CA LEU A 19 6.99 -4.67 -33.05
C LEU A 19 6.80 -3.33 -32.33
N ALA A 20 5.58 -2.80 -32.29
CA ALA A 20 5.24 -1.64 -31.49
C ALA A 20 4.62 -2.12 -30.17
N ALA A 21 5.50 -2.20 -29.17
CA ALA A 21 5.21 -2.13 -27.74
C ALA A 21 3.87 -2.75 -27.29
N LEU A 22 3.89 -4.07 -27.05
CA LEU A 22 3.06 -4.58 -25.97
C LEU A 22 3.43 -3.75 -24.74
N PRO A 23 2.49 -3.09 -24.04
CA PRO A 23 2.76 -2.78 -22.65
C PRO A 23 2.99 -4.15 -22.03
N ALA A 24 4.24 -4.47 -21.73
CA ALA A 24 4.50 -5.38 -20.63
C ALA A 24 3.85 -4.65 -19.46
N SER A 25 2.62 -5.03 -19.13
CA SER A 25 2.14 -4.86 -17.78
C SER A 25 3.17 -5.61 -16.95
N ALA A 26 4.18 -4.88 -16.49
CA ALA A 26 4.99 -5.31 -15.39
C ALA A 26 3.96 -5.49 -14.28
N SER A 27 3.53 -6.74 -14.08
CA SER A 27 3.20 -7.17 -12.75
C SER A 27 4.51 -6.98 -12.00
N ALA A 28 4.71 -5.78 -11.45
CA ALA A 28 5.67 -5.57 -10.40
C ALA A 28 5.27 -6.62 -9.38
N GLY A 29 6.05 -7.70 -9.35
CA GLY A 29 5.77 -8.81 -8.47
C GLY A 29 5.57 -8.22 -7.09
N LEU A 30 4.45 -8.56 -6.45
CA LEU A 30 4.28 -8.34 -5.03
C LEU A 30 5.24 -9.31 -4.32
N VAL A 31 6.53 -8.99 -4.40
CA VAL A 31 7.58 -9.60 -3.61
C VAL A 31 7.37 -9.09 -2.18
N GLY A 32 7.09 -10.03 -1.27
CA GLY A 32 6.74 -9.76 0.11
C GLY A 32 5.31 -9.24 0.24
N ARG A 33 4.37 -10.09 0.68
CA ARG A 33 3.13 -9.58 1.27
C ARG A 33 3.53 -8.84 2.55
N GLN A 34 3.78 -7.55 2.43
CA GLN A 34 3.96 -6.64 3.54
C GLN A 34 2.73 -6.84 4.45
N TYR A 35 2.94 -7.04 5.75
CA TYR A 35 1.82 -7.01 6.69
C TYR A 35 1.12 -5.65 6.50
N GLN A 36 -0.15 -5.69 6.10
CA GLN A 36 -0.99 -4.52 5.88
C GLN A 36 -2.37 -4.80 6.45
N GLN A 37 -2.82 -3.96 7.38
CA GLN A 37 -4.12 -4.06 8.04
C GLN A 37 -4.86 -2.73 7.91
N GLU A 38 -6.07 -2.74 7.33
CA GLU A 38 -6.94 -1.57 7.30
C GLU A 38 -7.56 -1.36 8.69
N ILE A 39 -7.53 -0.12 9.15
CA ILE A 39 -8.17 0.32 10.39
C ILE A 39 -9.27 1.31 9.99
N THR A 40 -10.51 1.03 10.39
CA THR A 40 -11.63 1.94 10.14
C THR A 40 -11.89 2.78 11.37
N ILE A 41 -11.83 4.10 11.20
CA ILE A 41 -12.14 5.09 12.22
C ILE A 41 -13.44 5.79 11.83
N HIS A 42 -14.51 5.56 12.59
CA HIS A 42 -15.80 6.20 12.38
C HIS A 42 -15.97 7.46 13.24
N GLU A 43 -16.38 8.57 12.63
CA GLU A 43 -16.72 9.81 13.32
C GLU A 43 -18.10 9.68 14.00
N ASN A 44 -18.20 9.98 15.30
CA ASN A 44 -19.41 9.74 16.10
C ASN A 44 -20.02 11.02 16.74
N SER A 45 -19.39 12.18 16.57
CA SER A 45 -19.84 13.47 17.11
C SER A 45 -20.69 14.29 16.14
N GLY A 46 -20.64 13.97 14.84
CA GLY A 46 -21.31 14.73 13.79
C GLY A 46 -20.52 15.96 13.30
N GLU A 47 -19.29 16.13 13.79
CA GLU A 47 -18.40 17.24 13.43
C GLU A 47 -17.17 16.73 12.67
N THR A 48 -16.65 17.56 11.76
CA THR A 48 -15.42 17.21 11.04
C THR A 48 -14.22 17.38 11.97
N LEU A 49 -13.51 16.29 12.24
CA LEU A 49 -12.32 16.28 13.09
C LEU A 49 -11.06 16.43 12.23
N ARG A 50 -10.12 17.25 12.68
CA ARG A 50 -8.83 17.50 12.03
C ARG A 50 -7.70 17.26 13.00
N ASP A 51 -6.61 16.68 12.51
CA ASP A 51 -5.41 16.38 13.31
C ASP A 51 -5.73 15.62 14.61
N TYR A 52 -6.78 14.79 14.58
CA TYR A 52 -7.35 14.16 15.75
C TYR A 52 -6.65 12.83 16.08
N GLN A 53 -6.41 12.58 17.35
CA GLN A 53 -5.73 11.37 17.81
C GLN A 53 -6.76 10.31 18.19
N VAL A 54 -6.61 9.12 17.61
CA VAL A 54 -7.51 7.99 17.86
C VAL A 54 -6.72 6.86 18.49
N LEU A 55 -7.23 6.34 19.61
CA LEU A 55 -6.66 5.17 20.25
C LEU A 55 -7.00 3.93 19.43
N VAL A 56 -5.97 3.25 18.97
CA VAL A 56 -6.05 1.95 18.31
C VAL A 56 -5.53 0.91 19.29
N GLU A 57 -6.43 0.02 19.72
CA GLU A 57 -6.09 -1.13 20.55
C GLU A 57 -5.98 -2.36 19.65
N LEU A 58 -4.84 -3.05 19.73
CA LEU A 58 -4.55 -4.25 18.95
C LEU A 58 -4.38 -5.42 19.91
N ASP A 59 -5.12 -6.50 19.66
CA ASP A 59 -4.99 -7.76 20.37
C ASP A 59 -5.30 -8.95 19.46
N GLY A 60 -4.94 -10.16 19.90
CA GLY A 60 -5.30 -11.40 19.22
C GLY A 60 -4.86 -11.42 17.75
N SER A 61 -5.83 -11.59 16.84
CA SER A 61 -5.57 -11.60 15.40
C SER A 61 -5.24 -10.22 14.81
N GLY A 62 -5.61 -9.13 15.51
CA GLY A 62 -5.30 -7.77 15.10
C GLY A 62 -3.89 -7.32 15.51
N PHE A 63 -3.23 -8.08 16.40
CA PHE A 63 -1.85 -7.82 16.79
C PHE A 63 -0.88 -8.28 15.69
N PRO A 64 0.13 -7.47 15.31
CA PRO A 64 1.15 -7.89 14.36
C PRO A 64 2.10 -8.90 15.00
N GLY A 65 1.76 -10.19 14.95
CA GLY A 65 2.57 -11.25 15.58
C GLY A 65 4.01 -11.36 15.08
N GLU A 66 4.33 -10.76 13.94
CA GLU A 66 5.70 -10.69 13.40
C GLU A 66 6.41 -9.34 13.65
N ALA A 67 5.80 -8.40 14.39
CA ALA A 67 6.45 -7.14 14.73
C ALA A 67 7.67 -7.37 15.63
N GLN A 68 8.61 -6.42 15.62
CA GLN A 68 9.74 -6.46 16.54
C GLN A 68 9.26 -6.37 18.00
N PRO A 69 10.02 -6.92 18.97
CA PRO A 69 9.60 -6.93 20.37
C PRO A 69 9.32 -5.55 20.97
N ASP A 70 9.91 -4.49 20.41
CA ASP A 70 9.72 -3.08 20.76
C ASP A 70 8.72 -2.35 19.86
N GLY A 71 8.23 -3.00 18.80
CA GLY A 71 7.22 -2.47 17.88
C GLY A 71 7.70 -1.33 16.97
N ASP A 72 9.00 -1.05 16.89
CA ASP A 72 9.55 0.07 16.10
C ASP A 72 9.50 -0.16 14.57
N ASP A 73 9.03 -1.33 14.13
CA ASP A 73 8.75 -1.61 12.71
C ASP A 73 7.29 -1.33 12.30
N ILE A 74 6.42 -0.91 13.23
CA ILE A 74 5.01 -0.56 12.96
C ILE A 74 4.92 0.84 12.36
N ARG A 75 4.20 0.98 11.25
CA ARG A 75 3.90 2.28 10.62
C ARG A 75 2.42 2.40 10.31
N PHE A 76 1.93 3.62 10.22
CA PHE A 76 0.57 3.91 9.78
C PHE A 76 0.64 4.80 8.54
N THR A 77 -0.19 4.54 7.53
CA THR A 77 -0.29 5.36 6.33
C THR A 77 -1.75 5.69 6.03
N ASP A 78 -2.00 6.78 5.30
CA ASP A 78 -3.30 7.00 4.66
C ASP A 78 -3.46 6.15 3.39
N ALA A 79 -4.62 6.26 2.73
CA ALA A 79 -4.92 5.55 1.48
C ALA A 79 -4.01 5.94 0.30
N ASP A 80 -3.37 7.11 0.36
CA ASP A 80 -2.40 7.57 -0.64
C ASP A 80 -0.96 7.12 -0.29
N GLY A 81 -0.78 6.38 0.80
CA GLY A 81 0.52 5.89 1.26
C GLY A 81 1.34 6.92 2.05
N ARG A 82 0.75 8.05 2.48
CA ARG A 82 1.45 9.04 3.31
C ARG A 82 1.54 8.56 4.75
N GLU A 83 2.73 8.60 5.32
CA GLU A 83 2.96 8.20 6.72
C GLU A 83 2.21 9.13 7.69
N LEU A 84 1.50 8.53 8.64
CA LEU A 84 0.74 9.20 9.69
C LEU A 84 1.53 9.19 10.99
N GLY A 85 1.49 10.31 11.70
CA GLY A 85 2.07 10.40 13.04
C GLY A 85 1.33 9.50 14.03
N TYR A 86 2.07 8.85 14.93
CA TYR A 86 1.48 8.04 15.99
C TYR A 86 2.35 8.07 17.25
N TRP A 87 1.76 7.65 18.37
CA TRP A 87 2.46 7.46 19.64
C TRP A 87 2.16 6.07 20.20
N THR A 88 3.20 5.34 20.61
CA THR A 88 3.07 4.06 21.29
C THR A 88 2.79 4.32 22.77
N CYS A 89 1.59 3.96 23.24
CA CYS A 89 1.22 4.04 24.65
C CYS A 89 1.59 2.75 25.39
N GLU A 90 1.39 1.60 24.74
CA GLU A 90 1.67 0.28 25.26
C GLU A 90 2.04 -0.63 24.10
N PHE A 91 3.07 -1.45 24.26
CA PHE A 91 3.40 -2.51 23.31
C PHE A 91 4.00 -3.68 24.08
N ASP A 92 3.34 -4.84 24.01
CA ASP A 92 3.77 -6.05 24.67
C ASP A 92 3.62 -7.23 23.71
N ALA A 93 4.73 -7.60 23.08
CA ALA A 93 4.78 -8.73 22.14
C ALA A 93 4.52 -10.09 22.81
N GLY A 94 4.81 -10.23 24.12
CA GLY A 94 4.64 -11.48 24.85
C GLY A 94 3.16 -11.85 25.07
N SER A 95 2.33 -10.85 25.33
CA SER A 95 0.87 -10.96 25.47
C SER A 95 0.11 -10.67 24.19
N GLY A 96 0.79 -10.19 23.14
CA GLY A 96 0.20 -9.84 21.85
C GLY A 96 -0.77 -8.68 21.97
N ARG A 97 -0.36 -7.60 22.68
CA ARG A 97 -1.18 -6.42 22.91
C ARG A 97 -0.44 -5.14 22.56
N ALA A 98 -1.14 -4.19 21.96
CA ALA A 98 -0.62 -2.86 21.73
C ALA A 98 -1.71 -1.79 21.85
N LYS A 99 -1.32 -0.59 22.28
CA LYS A 99 -2.15 0.61 22.30
C LYS A 99 -1.37 1.73 21.64
N LEU A 100 -1.90 2.23 20.53
CA LEU A 100 -1.25 3.28 19.73
C LEU A 100 -2.23 4.44 19.52
N LEU A 101 -1.80 5.67 19.76
CA LEU A 101 -2.55 6.86 19.38
C LEU A 101 -2.17 7.22 17.95
N VAL A 102 -3.06 7.05 16.99
CA VAL A 102 -2.83 7.37 15.58
C VAL A 102 -3.43 8.74 15.27
N LYS A 103 -2.65 9.62 14.65
CA LYS A 103 -3.09 10.95 14.24
C LYS A 103 -3.76 10.88 12.87
N ALA A 104 -5.08 11.07 12.84
CA ALA A 104 -5.87 11.20 11.62
C ALA A 104 -5.89 12.67 11.16
N PRO A 105 -5.40 13.01 9.96
CA PRO A 105 -5.38 14.40 9.48
C PRO A 105 -6.78 14.98 9.27
N LEU A 106 -7.72 14.14 8.85
CA LEU A 106 -9.12 14.49 8.60
C LEU A 106 -10.01 13.27 8.85
N ILE A 107 -11.07 13.45 9.63
CA ILE A 107 -12.18 12.52 9.76
C ILE A 107 -13.46 13.31 9.45
N PRO A 108 -14.12 13.08 8.31
CA PRO A 108 -15.32 13.82 7.94
C PRO A 108 -16.46 13.59 8.93
N ALA A 109 -17.31 14.60 9.15
CA ALA A 109 -18.53 14.46 9.94
C ALA A 109 -19.39 13.29 9.45
N ASN A 110 -19.77 12.37 10.35
CA ASN A 110 -20.50 11.13 10.06
C ASN A 110 -19.83 10.23 9.00
N GLY A 111 -18.52 10.39 8.79
CA GLY A 111 -17.75 9.65 7.81
C GLY A 111 -16.67 8.79 8.45
N ASP A 112 -15.88 8.14 7.59
CA ASP A 112 -14.79 7.27 8.00
C ASP A 112 -13.43 7.83 7.56
N ALA A 113 -12.42 7.61 8.39
CA ALA A 113 -11.02 7.61 7.98
C ALA A 113 -10.50 6.17 7.98
N LYS A 114 -9.63 5.84 7.01
CA LYS A 114 -9.10 4.49 6.83
C LYS A 114 -7.57 4.44 6.82
N PRO A 115 -6.91 4.62 7.98
CA PRO A 115 -5.49 4.35 8.08
C PRO A 115 -5.17 2.89 7.75
N LEU A 116 -4.01 2.67 7.16
CA LEU A 116 -3.42 1.36 6.94
C LEU A 116 -2.24 1.20 7.87
N MET A 117 -2.28 0.17 8.70
CA MET A 117 -1.13 -0.26 9.49
C MET A 117 -0.24 -1.12 8.61
N THR A 118 1.05 -0.81 8.56
CA THR A 118 2.06 -1.53 7.80
C THR A 118 3.25 -1.89 8.69
N LYS A 119 3.99 -2.93 8.29
CA LYS A 119 5.25 -3.31 8.94
C LYS A 119 6.42 -2.99 8.01
N ARG A 120 7.51 -2.40 8.51
CA ARG A 120 8.76 -2.26 7.73
C ARG A 120 9.55 -3.57 7.73
N GLU A 121 10.07 -3.96 6.57
CA GLU A 121 11.04 -5.05 6.49
C GLU A 121 12.38 -4.66 7.14
N PHE A 122 12.88 -5.53 8.01
CA PHE A 122 14.25 -5.44 8.49
C PHE A 122 15.22 -5.75 7.34
N GLY A 123 15.82 -4.71 6.74
CA GLY A 123 16.87 -4.89 5.72
C GLY A 123 16.88 -3.89 4.56
N ARG A 124 15.90 -2.98 4.42
CA ARG A 124 15.98 -1.92 3.41
C ARG A 124 16.86 -0.77 3.92
N ARG A 125 18.18 -1.00 3.89
CA ARG A 125 19.15 0.10 3.85
C ARG A 125 18.95 0.74 2.47
N GLU A 126 18.24 1.87 2.44
CA GLU A 126 18.23 2.76 1.29
C GLU A 126 19.70 3.06 0.93
N GLY A 127 20.14 2.59 -0.23
CA GLY A 127 21.44 2.92 -0.77
C GLY A 127 21.49 4.41 -1.07
N ILE A 128 22.44 5.09 -0.43
CA ILE A 128 22.88 6.46 -0.76
C ILE A 128 23.77 6.37 -2.00
#